data_AF-A0A923A4E7-F1
#
_entry.id   AF-A0A923A4E7-F1
#
_cell.length_a   1.000
_cell.length_b   1.000
_cell.length_c   1.000
_cell.angle_alpha   90.00
_cell.angle_beta   90.00
_cell.angle_gamma   90.00
#
_symmetry.space_group_name_H-M   'P 1'
#
loop_
_entity.id
_entity.type
_entity.pdbx_description
1 polymer ?
#
loop_
_entity_poly.entity_id
_entity_poly.type
_entity_poly.pdbx_seq_one_letter_code
_entity_poly.pdbx_strand_id
1 'polypeptide(L)'
;MEKSTPSEKSTNLIADWQTLQRIFIRPENDATQATLLKYMDQILFGLQDFLKKHVGITEEISLKELSDNYKETRISKNPEKKLADVITDLIKNIAPNAVNVASPYFIGHMTSAIPFFMVHLKTIVAALNQNV
;
A
#
# COMPACT_ATOMS: atom_id res chain seq x y z
N MET A 1 34.64 -12.92 -26.75
CA MET A 1 33.96 -11.89 -25.93
C MET A 1 32.66 -12.52 -25.42
N GLU A 2 32.73 -13.24 -24.30
CA GLU A 2 31.52 -13.70 -23.60
C GLU A 2 31.03 -12.56 -22.71
N LYS A 3 29.80 -12.09 -22.97
CA LYS A 3 29.12 -11.13 -22.12
C LYS A 3 28.73 -11.84 -20.83
N SER A 4 29.38 -11.44 -19.73
CA SER A 4 28.95 -11.77 -18.37
C SER A 4 27.55 -11.21 -18.12
N THR A 5 26.57 -12.09 -17.94
CA THR A 5 25.24 -11.78 -17.41
C THR A 5 25.36 -11.15 -16.03
N PRO A 6 24.55 -10.13 -15.68
CA PRO A 6 24.60 -9.54 -14.36
C PRO A 6 24.04 -10.55 -13.34
N SER A 7 24.85 -10.89 -12.36
CA SER A 7 24.50 -11.73 -11.21
C SER A 7 23.22 -11.22 -10.54
N GLU A 8 22.13 -12.00 -10.60
CA GLU A 8 20.96 -11.83 -9.74
C GLU A 8 21.43 -11.93 -8.29
N LYS A 9 21.47 -10.80 -7.59
CA LYS A 9 21.69 -10.80 -6.14
C LYS A 9 20.46 -11.42 -5.50
N SER A 10 20.60 -12.63 -4.96
CA SER A 10 19.55 -13.27 -4.17
C SER A 10 19.21 -12.38 -2.96
N THR A 11 18.03 -11.77 -2.96
CA THR A 11 17.49 -10.98 -1.85
C THR A 11 17.02 -11.92 -0.73
N ASN A 12 17.93 -12.69 -0.14
CA ASN A 12 17.59 -13.56 0.98
C ASN A 12 17.11 -12.69 2.15
N LEU A 13 16.01 -13.08 2.80
CA LEU A 13 15.59 -12.46 4.05
C LEU A 13 16.64 -12.75 5.12
N ILE A 14 17.39 -11.73 5.52
CA ILE A 14 18.35 -11.82 6.63
C ILE A 14 17.73 -11.07 7.80
N ALA A 15 17.32 -11.80 8.83
CA ALA A 15 16.77 -11.24 10.07
C ALA A 15 17.90 -10.76 11.00
N ASP A 16 18.74 -9.85 10.51
CA ASP A 16 19.77 -9.21 11.31
C ASP A 16 19.27 -7.94 12.01
N TRP A 17 20.08 -7.45 12.95
CA TRP A 17 19.73 -6.27 13.74
C TRP A 17 19.52 -5.02 12.87
N GLN A 18 20.32 -4.87 11.81
CA GLN A 18 20.20 -3.74 10.89
C GLN A 18 18.87 -3.75 10.13
N THR A 19 18.41 -4.94 9.72
CA THR A 19 17.12 -5.11 9.04
C THR A 19 15.96 -4.82 9.98
N LEU A 20 16.00 -5.33 11.21
CA LEU A 20 14.99 -5.02 12.23
C LEU A 20 14.92 -3.52 12.52
N GLN A 21 16.05 -2.85 12.66
CA GLN A 21 16.11 -1.40 12.89
C GLN A 21 15.51 -0.56 11.75
N ARG A 22 15.42 -1.09 10.53
CA ARG A 22 14.80 -0.40 9.38
C ARG A 22 13.29 -0.63 9.27
N ILE A 23 12.79 -1.72 9.84
CA ILE A 23 11.38 -2.13 9.73
C ILE A 23 10.52 -1.40 10.78
N PHE A 24 11.02 -1.28 12.01
CA PHE A 24 10.24 -0.72 13.11
C PHE A 24 10.40 0.79 13.28
N ILE A 25 9.32 1.46 13.65
CA ILE A 25 9.34 2.89 13.98
C ILE A 25 10.12 3.07 15.29
N ARG A 26 11.12 3.97 15.27
CA ARG A 26 11.94 4.34 16.42
C ARG A 26 11.76 5.83 16.71
N PRO A 27 11.05 6.22 17.78
CA PRO A 27 10.76 7.62 18.08
C PRO A 27 12.03 8.44 18.36
N GLU A 28 13.12 7.79 18.78
CA GLU A 28 14.41 8.43 19.08
C GLU A 28 15.30 8.73 17.86
N ASN A 29 14.86 8.39 16.63
CA ASN A 29 15.67 8.49 15.42
C ASN A 29 14.97 9.27 14.30
N ASP A 30 15.48 10.47 14.01
CA ASP A 30 15.00 11.37 12.96
C ASP A 30 14.96 10.74 11.56
N ALA A 31 15.87 9.80 11.26
CA ALA A 31 15.86 9.11 9.96
C ALA A 31 14.62 8.22 9.76
N THR A 32 14.05 7.73 10.86
CA THR A 32 12.83 6.91 10.84
C THR A 32 11.60 7.78 10.61
N GLN A 33 11.59 8.99 11.18
CA GLN A 33 10.56 10.00 10.92
C GLN A 33 10.53 10.39 9.44
N ALA A 34 11.68 10.67 8.84
CA ALA A 34 11.78 11.01 7.42
C ALA A 34 11.27 9.88 6.51
N THR A 35 11.58 8.63 6.87
CA THR A 35 11.12 7.44 6.13
C THR A 35 9.60 7.27 6.24
N LEU A 36 9.03 7.48 7.43
CA LEU A 36 7.59 7.45 7.67
C LEU A 36 6.87 8.52 6.84
N LEU A 37 7.33 9.76 6.91
CA LEU A 37 6.75 10.88 6.15
C LEU A 37 6.77 10.60 4.65
N LYS A 38 7.89 10.09 4.12
CA LYS A 38 8.00 9.72 2.70
C LYS A 38 6.90 8.77 2.25
N TYR A 39 6.62 7.71 3.03
CA TYR A 39 5.58 6.75 2.67
C TYR A 39 4.17 7.30 2.92
N MET A 40 3.98 8.10 3.97
CA MET A 40 2.70 8.79 4.21
C MET A 40 2.36 9.73 3.06
N ASP A 41 3.32 10.51 2.55
CA ASP A 41 3.13 11.38 1.39
C ASP A 41 2.73 10.56 0.15
N GLN A 42 3.46 9.47 -0.12
CA GLN A 42 3.15 8.58 -1.25
C GLN A 42 1.73 7.99 -1.15
N ILE A 43 1.30 7.58 0.04
CA ILE A 43 -0.03 7.03 0.28
C ILE A 43 -1.10 8.12 0.17
N LEU A 44 -0.94 9.24 0.87
CA LEU A 44 -1.94 10.30 0.95
C LEU A 44 -2.13 11.00 -0.39
N PHE A 45 -1.05 11.48 -1.00
CA PHE A 45 -1.15 12.18 -2.28
C PHE A 45 -1.44 11.22 -3.43
N GLY A 46 -0.78 10.05 -3.46
CA GLY A 46 -1.01 9.04 -4.49
C GLY A 46 -2.47 8.55 -4.49
N LEU A 47 -3.04 8.30 -3.30
CA LEU A 47 -4.44 7.91 -3.18
C LEU A 47 -5.38 9.07 -3.49
N GLN A 48 -5.07 10.29 -3.07
CA GLN A 48 -5.93 11.44 -3.35
C GLN A 48 -5.98 11.76 -4.85
N ASP A 49 -4.84 11.72 -5.55
CA ASP A 49 -4.78 11.89 -6.99
C ASP A 49 -5.50 10.78 -7.74
N PHE A 50 -5.41 9.55 -7.22
CA PHE A 50 -6.19 8.41 -7.70
C PHE A 50 -7.70 8.68 -7.53
N LEU A 51 -8.18 9.02 -6.34
CA LEU A 51 -9.62 9.29 -6.09
C LEU A 51 -10.16 10.44 -6.95
N LYS A 52 -9.34 11.46 -7.25
CA LYS A 52 -9.71 12.54 -8.18
C LYS A 52 -9.86 12.08 -9.63
N LYS A 53 -9.04 11.14 -10.08
CA LYS A 53 -9.08 10.60 -11.45
C LYS A 53 -10.21 9.59 -11.64
N HIS A 54 -10.56 8.85 -10.58
CA HIS A 54 -11.56 7.79 -10.62
C HIS A 54 -12.82 8.19 -9.81
N VAL A 55 -13.53 9.22 -10.28
CA VAL A 55 -14.78 9.75 -9.67
C VAL A 55 -15.94 8.74 -9.74
N GLY A 56 -15.83 7.74 -10.61
CA GLY A 56 -16.77 6.61 -10.71
C GLY A 56 -16.76 5.70 -9.47
N ILE A 57 -17.61 4.66 -9.51
CA ILE A 57 -17.76 3.70 -8.40
C ILE A 57 -16.58 2.71 -8.38
N THR A 58 -16.14 2.23 -9.55
CA THR A 58 -15.01 1.33 -9.77
C THR A 58 -14.66 1.42 -11.25
N GLU A 59 -13.43 1.08 -11.64
CA GLU A 59 -13.15 0.81 -13.06
C GLU A 59 -13.96 -0.38 -13.56
N GLU A 60 -14.28 -0.34 -14.87
CA GLU A 60 -15.04 -1.39 -15.53
C GLU A 60 -14.14 -2.61 -15.75
N ILE A 61 -14.36 -3.66 -14.97
CA ILE A 61 -13.72 -4.96 -15.11
C ILE A 61 -14.75 -6.07 -14.89
N SER A 62 -14.67 -7.15 -15.66
CA SER A 62 -15.54 -8.29 -15.43
C SER A 62 -15.14 -9.03 -14.14
N LEU A 63 -16.13 -9.56 -13.40
CA LEU A 63 -15.83 -10.36 -12.20
C LEU A 63 -14.96 -11.58 -12.50
N LYS A 64 -15.10 -12.16 -13.70
CA LYS A 64 -14.27 -13.29 -14.14
C LYS A 64 -12.82 -12.86 -14.28
N GLU A 65 -12.56 -11.76 -14.99
CA GLU A 65 -11.21 -11.22 -15.17
C GLU A 65 -10.58 -10.78 -13.85
N LEU A 66 -11.35 -10.10 -12.99
CA LEU A 66 -10.90 -9.74 -11.64
C LEU A 66 -10.54 -10.99 -10.85
N SER A 67 -11.39 -12.03 -10.87
CA SER A 67 -11.10 -13.29 -10.19
C SER A 67 -9.85 -13.95 -10.74
N ASP A 68 -9.66 -13.98 -12.06
CA ASP A 68 -8.48 -14.54 -12.73
C ASP A 68 -7.18 -13.84 -12.30
N ASN A 69 -7.21 -12.52 -12.11
CA ASN A 69 -6.05 -11.71 -11.71
C ASN A 69 -5.59 -11.95 -10.25
N TYR A 70 -6.46 -12.45 -9.37
CA TYR A 70 -6.19 -12.59 -7.93
C TYR A 70 -6.31 -14.05 -7.42
N LYS A 71 -6.02 -15.06 -8.26
CA LYS A 71 -6.11 -16.49 -7.87
C LYS A 71 -4.91 -17.01 -7.08
N GLU A 72 -3.75 -16.38 -7.24
CA GLU A 72 -2.52 -16.82 -6.56
C GLU A 72 -2.52 -16.35 -5.10
N THR A 73 -2.31 -17.29 -4.19
CA THR A 73 -2.31 -17.05 -2.73
C THR A 73 -0.98 -17.42 -2.07
N ARG A 74 -0.02 -17.95 -2.83
CA ARG A 74 1.31 -18.31 -2.36
C ARG A 74 2.06 -17.07 -1.89
N ILE A 75 2.46 -17.07 -0.63
CA ILE A 75 3.35 -16.07 -0.07
C ILE A 75 4.79 -16.52 -0.32
N SER A 76 5.58 -15.65 -0.95
CA SER A 76 6.98 -15.92 -1.25
C SER A 76 7.82 -16.01 0.02
N LYS A 77 8.81 -16.92 0.03
CA LYS A 77 9.70 -17.13 1.20
C LYS A 77 10.65 -15.95 1.42
N ASN A 78 11.01 -15.24 0.35
CA ASN A 78 11.90 -14.09 0.37
C ASN A 78 11.15 -12.83 -0.09
N PRO A 79 11.57 -11.62 0.33
CA PRO A 79 10.97 -10.37 -0.12
C PRO A 79 11.11 -10.19 -1.64
N GLU A 80 10.00 -9.98 -2.33
CA GLU A 80 9.99 -9.78 -3.79
C GLU A 80 10.03 -8.31 -4.19
N LYS A 81 9.50 -7.42 -3.34
CA LYS A 81 9.32 -5.99 -3.62
C LYS A 81 9.68 -5.14 -2.42
N LYS A 82 10.13 -3.91 -2.65
CA LYS A 82 10.29 -2.93 -1.57
C LYS A 82 8.93 -2.37 -1.19
N LEU A 83 8.81 -1.81 0.01
CA LEU A 83 7.56 -1.22 0.49
C LEU A 83 7.01 -0.13 -0.46
N ALA A 84 7.88 0.71 -1.04
CA ALA A 84 7.50 1.73 -2.02
C ALA A 84 6.82 1.12 -3.26
N ASP A 85 7.32 -0.01 -3.74
CA ASP A 85 6.80 -0.71 -4.92
C ASP A 85 5.45 -1.34 -4.60
N VAL A 86 5.32 -1.96 -3.41
CA VAL A 86 4.05 -2.49 -2.90
C VAL A 86 3.00 -1.39 -2.81
N ILE A 87 3.32 -0.24 -2.21
CA ILE A 87 2.39 0.91 -2.13
C ILE A 87 1.95 1.36 -3.53
N THR A 88 2.90 1.43 -4.47
CA THR A 88 2.60 1.80 -5.86
C THR A 88 1.66 0.78 -6.53
N ASP A 89 1.90 -0.51 -6.33
CA ASP A 89 1.06 -1.57 -6.88
C ASP A 89 -0.35 -1.56 -6.29
N LEU A 90 -0.48 -1.31 -4.97
CA LEU A 90 -1.79 -1.14 -4.33
C LEU A 90 -2.57 0.01 -4.98
N ILE A 91 -1.93 1.15 -5.19
CA ILE A 91 -2.56 2.34 -5.79
C ILE A 91 -2.91 2.10 -7.26
N LYS A 92 -2.08 1.38 -8.02
CA LYS A 92 -2.26 1.22 -9.47
C LYS A 92 -3.12 0.03 -9.87
N ASN A 93 -3.11 -1.06 -9.11
CA ASN A 93 -3.72 -2.33 -9.53
C ASN A 93 -4.93 -2.71 -8.67
N ILE A 94 -4.94 -2.30 -7.39
CA ILE A 94 -6.02 -2.65 -6.45
C ILE A 94 -7.01 -1.50 -6.31
N ALA A 95 -6.55 -0.27 -6.07
CA ALA A 95 -7.43 0.87 -5.89
C ALA A 95 -8.42 1.12 -7.05
N PRO A 96 -8.06 0.97 -8.35
CA PRO A 96 -9.00 1.17 -9.47
C PRO A 96 -10.17 0.20 -9.46
N ASN A 97 -9.95 -1.01 -8.95
CA ASN A 97 -10.95 -2.08 -8.87
C ASN A 97 -11.69 -2.09 -7.52
N ALA A 98 -11.38 -1.16 -6.62
CA ALA A 98 -12.04 -1.02 -5.33
C ALA A 98 -13.29 -0.13 -5.45
N VAL A 99 -14.29 -0.41 -4.62
CA VAL A 99 -15.53 0.36 -4.59
C VAL A 99 -15.29 1.71 -3.91
N ASN A 100 -15.41 2.79 -4.67
CA ASN A 100 -15.36 4.17 -4.22
C ASN A 100 -16.70 4.58 -3.58
N VAL A 101 -16.84 4.29 -2.28
CA VAL A 101 -18.02 4.66 -1.49
C VAL A 101 -18.19 6.18 -1.30
N ALA A 102 -17.20 6.98 -1.67
CA ALA A 102 -17.28 8.44 -1.66
C ALA A 102 -17.83 9.02 -2.97
N SER A 103 -18.04 8.18 -4.00
CA SER A 103 -18.66 8.61 -5.25
C SER A 103 -20.11 9.05 -5.02
N PRO A 104 -20.55 10.21 -5.55
CA PRO A 104 -21.94 10.66 -5.44
C PRO A 104 -22.94 9.74 -6.16
N TYR A 105 -22.44 8.85 -7.03
CA TYR A 105 -23.25 7.86 -7.74
C TYR A 105 -23.44 6.56 -6.93
N PHE A 106 -22.74 6.39 -5.81
CA PHE A 106 -22.81 5.18 -4.99
C PHE A 106 -23.85 5.31 -3.87
N ILE A 107 -25.11 4.92 -4.16
CA ILE A 107 -26.26 5.08 -3.25
C ILE A 107 -26.86 3.74 -2.74
N GLY A 108 -26.18 2.62 -3.00
CA GLY A 108 -26.77 1.27 -2.88
C GLY A 108 -26.43 0.46 -1.63
N HIS A 109 -25.71 1.02 -0.65
CA HIS A 109 -25.21 0.23 0.50
C HIS A 109 -25.21 1.03 1.82
N MET A 110 -25.12 0.32 2.95
CA MET A 110 -25.04 0.89 4.31
C MET A 110 -23.66 1.47 4.65
N THR A 111 -22.80 1.72 3.66
CA THR A 111 -21.44 2.20 3.85
C THR A 111 -21.33 3.61 3.30
N SER A 112 -21.12 4.59 4.19
CA SER A 112 -20.99 5.99 3.82
C SER A 112 -19.55 6.38 3.48
N ALA A 113 -19.41 7.52 2.82
CA ALA A 113 -18.14 8.23 2.73
C ALA A 113 -17.57 8.47 4.14
N ILE A 114 -16.28 8.22 4.31
CA ILE A 114 -15.57 8.45 5.57
C ILE A 114 -15.19 9.94 5.66
N PRO A 115 -15.49 10.64 6.78
CA PRO A 115 -15.06 12.03 6.97
C PRO A 115 -13.54 12.19 6.86
N PHE A 116 -13.06 13.27 6.23
CA PHE A 116 -11.63 13.44 5.92
C PHE A 116 -10.70 13.32 7.13
N PHE A 117 -11.13 13.78 8.31
CA PHE A 117 -10.32 13.75 9.53
C PHE A 117 -10.09 12.33 10.08
N MET A 118 -10.91 11.35 9.68
CA MET A 118 -10.77 9.96 10.13
C MET A 118 -9.45 9.34 9.68
N VAL A 119 -8.87 9.79 8.56
CA VAL A 119 -7.55 9.33 8.13
C VAL A 119 -6.51 9.69 9.18
N HIS A 120 -6.53 10.93 9.68
CA HIS A 120 -5.61 11.38 10.73
C HIS A 120 -5.83 10.63 12.05
N LEU A 121 -7.10 10.41 12.45
CA LEU A 121 -7.40 9.64 13.65
C LEU A 121 -6.92 8.19 13.54
N LYS A 122 -7.09 7.55 12.38
CA LYS A 122 -6.57 6.20 12.12
C LYS A 122 -5.05 6.15 12.19
N THR A 123 -4.35 7.18 11.69
CA THR A 123 -2.90 7.30 11.83
C THR A 123 -2.49 7.35 13.30
N ILE A 124 -3.19 8.11 14.14
CA ILE A 124 -2.90 8.19 15.57
C ILE A 124 -3.12 6.83 16.25
N VAL A 125 -4.27 6.19 16.00
CA VAL A 125 -4.59 4.87 16.57
C VAL A 125 -3.55 3.82 16.17
N ALA A 126 -3.16 3.78 14.90
CA ALA A 126 -2.15 2.86 14.39
C ALA A 126 -0.76 3.15 14.95
N ALA A 127 -0.37 4.42 15.08
CA ALA A 127 0.92 4.82 15.64
C ALA A 127 1.02 4.48 17.14
N LEU A 128 -0.07 4.65 17.88
CA LEU A 128 -0.12 4.34 19.31
C LEU A 128 -0.19 2.83 19.58
N ASN A 129 -0.91 2.07 18.75
CA ASN A 129 -1.08 0.62 18.84
C ASN A 129 -1.31 0.11 20.29
N GLN A 130 -2.19 0.77 21.03
CA GLN A 130 -2.45 0.47 22.44
C GLN A 130 -3.37 -0.73 22.60
N ASN A 131 -3.13 -1.52 23.65
CA ASN A 131 -4.06 -2.55 24.09
C ASN A 131 -5.21 -1.88 24.86
N VAL A 132 -6.45 -2.29 24.57
CA VAL A 132 -7.68 -1.72 25.16
C VAL A 132 -8.43 -2.74 26.00
#